data_AF-U3IUJ4-F1
#
_entry.id   AF-U3IUJ4-F1
#
_cell.length_a   1.000
_cell.length_b   1.000
_cell.length_c   1.000
_cell.angle_alpha   90.00
_cell.angle_beta   90.00
_cell.angle_gamma   90.00
#
_symmetry.space_group_name_H-M   'P 1'
#
loop_
_entity.id
_entity.type
_entity.pdbx_description
1 polymer ?
#
loop_
_entity_poly.entity_id
_entity_poly.type
_entity_poly.pdbx_seq_one_letter_code
_entity_poly.pdbx_strand_id
1 'polypeptide(L)'
;MNPDYNVEFFRQFTLVMNALDNRAARNHVNRMCLAADVPLIESGTAGYLGQVTVIKKGVTECYECHPKPTQKTFPGCTIRNTPSEPIHCIVWAKYLFNQLFGEEDADQEVSPDRADPEAAWEPAEAEARARASNEDGEIKRVSTKEWAKSTGYDPVKLFTKLFKDDIRYLLTMDKLWRKRKPPVPLDWAEVQNQEKNVSDQQNESSSVLKDQQVLDVKSYAHLFSKSVETLRLHLAEKGDGAELIWDKDDPSAMDFVTSAANLRMHVFSMNMKSRFDIKSMAGNIIPAIATTNAVIAGLIVLEGLKILSGKIDQCRTIFLNKQPNPKKKLLVPCALDPPNPNCYVCASKPEVTVKLNVHKVTVLTLQDKIVKEKFAMVAPDVQIDDGKGTILISSEEGETEANNHRKLSDFGIRNGTRLQADDFLQDYTLLINVLHSEDLEKDVEFEVVGDTPENVGPKPSEPTSKNITNGSDDGAQPSTSTAPDQDDLLIIDSEDEGHSSNVDDMEDKSRKRKLEDKECISTKRVRIEQTEEQDEIIALD
;
A
#
# COMPACT_ATOMS: atom_id res chain seq x y z
N MET A 1 17.49 -8.17 10.65
CA MET A 1 17.65 -7.79 12.08
C MET A 1 18.76 -8.64 12.65
N ASN A 2 19.44 -8.25 13.74
CA ASN A 2 20.53 -9.08 14.28
C ASN A 2 19.95 -10.31 15.04
N PRO A 3 20.26 -11.57 14.64
CA PRO A 3 19.78 -12.76 15.33
C PRO A 3 20.24 -12.90 16.79
N ASP A 4 21.30 -12.18 17.20
CA ASP A 4 21.79 -12.17 18.59
C ASP A 4 20.71 -11.78 19.62
N TYR A 5 19.72 -10.97 19.20
CA TYR A 5 18.65 -10.46 20.06
C TYR A 5 17.43 -11.40 20.08
N ASN A 6 17.67 -12.68 20.35
CA ASN A 6 16.64 -13.72 20.44
C ASN A 6 15.76 -13.64 21.71
N VAL A 7 14.81 -14.57 21.86
CA VAL A 7 13.87 -14.60 23.00
C VAL A 7 14.57 -14.65 24.37
N GLU A 8 15.71 -15.32 24.48
CA GLU A 8 16.46 -15.43 25.73
C GLU A 8 17.16 -14.11 26.11
N PHE A 9 17.61 -13.33 25.12
CA PHE A 9 18.04 -11.94 25.36
C PHE A 9 16.89 -11.10 25.92
N PHE A 10 15.69 -11.18 25.32
CA PHE A 10 14.53 -10.41 25.78
C PHE A 10 14.08 -10.79 27.21
N ARG A 11 14.18 -12.07 27.60
CA ARG A 11 13.86 -12.53 28.97
C ARG A 11 14.73 -11.93 30.07
N GLN A 12 15.88 -11.33 29.75
CA GLN A 12 16.74 -10.67 30.74
C GLN A 12 16.11 -9.41 31.33
N PHE A 13 15.10 -8.83 30.67
CA PHE A 13 14.49 -7.56 31.05
C PHE A 13 13.15 -7.75 31.78
N THR A 14 12.92 -6.98 32.84
CA THR A 14 11.62 -6.89 33.51
C THR A 14 10.61 -6.03 32.73
N LEU A 15 11.10 -5.17 31.82
CA LEU A 15 10.33 -4.19 31.07
C LEU A 15 11.07 -3.81 29.79
N VAL A 16 10.37 -3.75 28.66
CA VAL A 16 10.87 -3.20 27.39
C VAL A 16 10.13 -1.90 27.06
N MET A 17 10.81 -0.93 26.46
CA MET A 17 10.26 0.37 26.10
C MET A 17 10.64 0.72 24.66
N ASN A 18 9.65 0.82 23.77
CA ASN A 18 9.87 1.18 22.37
C ASN A 18 10.03 2.70 22.21
N ALA A 19 11.13 3.07 21.55
CA ALA A 19 11.46 4.43 21.10
C ALA A 19 11.83 4.42 19.60
N LEU A 20 11.14 3.58 18.83
CA LEU A 20 11.39 3.32 17.41
C LEU A 20 10.63 4.32 16.51
N ASP A 21 11.00 4.39 15.23
CA ASP A 21 10.35 5.21 14.20
C ASP A 21 9.65 4.36 13.13
N ASN A 22 10.19 3.20 12.80
CA ASN A 22 9.72 2.28 11.77
C ASN A 22 8.71 1.23 12.30
N ARG A 23 7.89 0.66 11.39
CA ARG A 23 6.85 -0.33 11.70
C ARG A 23 7.42 -1.75 11.83
N ALA A 24 8.35 -2.14 10.96
CA ALA A 24 8.90 -3.50 10.94
C ALA A 24 9.61 -3.87 12.26
N ALA A 25 10.46 -2.99 12.81
CA ALA A 25 11.10 -3.25 14.10
C ALA A 25 10.10 -3.23 15.27
N ARG A 26 9.02 -2.43 15.21
CA ARG A 26 7.94 -2.49 16.21
C ARG A 26 7.20 -3.83 16.18
N ASN A 27 6.83 -4.33 15.00
CA ASN A 27 6.24 -5.66 14.85
C ASN A 27 7.16 -6.74 15.43
N HIS A 28 8.46 -6.71 15.09
CA HIS A 28 9.43 -7.65 15.65
C HIS A 28 9.53 -7.54 17.18
N VAL A 29 9.75 -6.35 17.75
CA VAL A 29 9.85 -6.18 19.22
C VAL A 29 8.54 -6.56 19.92
N ASN A 30 7.37 -6.28 19.33
CA ASN A 30 6.08 -6.76 19.81
C ASN A 30 6.08 -8.29 19.94
N ARG A 31 6.49 -9.01 18.90
CA ARG A 31 6.56 -10.48 18.91
C ARG A 31 7.60 -11.00 19.89
N MET A 32 8.81 -10.42 19.93
CA MET A 32 9.84 -10.80 20.90
C MET A 32 9.37 -10.64 22.36
N CYS A 33 8.62 -9.57 22.67
CA CYS A 33 8.05 -9.35 24.00
C CYS A 33 6.90 -10.32 24.31
N LEU A 34 6.09 -10.70 23.32
CA LEU A 34 5.09 -11.77 23.46
C LEU A 34 5.75 -13.15 23.66
N ALA A 35 6.81 -13.47 22.93
CA ALA A 35 7.57 -14.72 23.09
C ALA A 35 8.23 -14.81 24.49
N ALA A 36 8.90 -13.74 24.92
CA ALA A 36 9.58 -13.66 26.21
C ALA A 36 8.63 -13.47 27.41
N ASP A 37 7.35 -13.18 27.17
CA ASP A 37 6.35 -12.76 28.17
C ASP A 37 6.74 -11.49 28.97
N VAL A 38 7.52 -10.60 28.37
CA VAL A 38 7.97 -9.35 29.00
C VAL A 38 7.00 -8.20 28.68
N PRO A 39 6.56 -7.40 29.66
CA PRO A 39 5.75 -6.22 29.39
C PRO A 39 6.47 -5.23 28.48
N LEU A 40 5.76 -4.72 27.47
CA LEU A 40 6.26 -3.73 26.50
C LEU A 40 5.47 -2.43 26.65
N ILE A 41 6.18 -1.29 26.72
CA ILE A 41 5.58 0.03 26.56
C ILE A 41 5.83 0.50 25.13
N GLU A 42 4.77 0.69 24.37
CA GLU A 42 4.82 1.24 23.01
C GLU A 42 4.54 2.75 23.03
N SER A 43 5.20 3.50 22.14
CA SER A 43 5.07 4.95 22.08
C SER A 43 5.23 5.52 20.67
N GLY A 44 4.58 6.67 20.43
CA GLY A 44 4.68 7.38 19.17
C GLY A 44 4.49 8.88 19.34
N THR A 45 5.09 9.64 18.43
CA THR A 45 4.96 11.11 18.36
C THR A 45 4.77 11.55 16.90
N ALA A 46 3.96 12.59 16.71
CA ALA A 46 3.72 13.22 15.42
C ALA A 46 3.37 14.71 15.62
N GLY A 47 4.37 15.59 15.48
CA GLY A 47 4.24 17.02 15.71
C GLY A 47 3.87 17.33 17.16
N TYR A 48 2.64 17.80 17.37
CA TYR A 48 2.05 18.09 18.68
C TYR A 48 1.26 16.92 19.29
N LEU A 49 1.16 15.80 18.57
CA LEU A 49 0.42 14.62 18.97
C LEU A 49 1.40 13.53 19.44
N GLY A 50 0.91 12.62 20.27
CA GLY A 50 1.62 11.40 20.61
C GLY A 50 0.80 10.49 21.52
N GLN A 51 1.32 9.30 21.77
CA GLN A 51 0.66 8.33 22.62
C GLN A 51 1.67 7.42 23.34
N VAL A 52 1.23 6.87 24.47
CA VAL A 52 1.87 5.76 25.20
C VAL A 52 0.82 4.69 25.47
N THR A 53 1.18 3.42 25.31
CA THR A 53 0.32 2.28 25.68
C THR A 53 1.14 1.11 26.25
N VAL A 54 0.48 0.19 26.93
CA VAL A 54 1.10 -0.99 27.57
C VAL A 54 0.58 -2.27 26.95
N ILE A 55 1.52 -3.08 26.46
CA ILE A 55 1.30 -4.40 25.86
C ILE A 55 1.75 -5.46 26.86
N LYS A 56 0.86 -6.37 27.25
CA LYS A 56 1.16 -7.55 28.06
C LYS A 56 0.33 -8.75 27.57
N LYS A 57 1.03 -9.81 27.16
CA LYS A 57 0.47 -11.08 26.68
C LYS A 57 -0.68 -11.58 27.55
N GLY A 58 -1.80 -11.91 26.91
CA GLY A 58 -3.00 -12.43 27.56
C GLY A 58 -3.79 -11.42 28.42
N VAL A 59 -3.31 -10.17 28.57
CA VAL A 59 -3.96 -9.14 29.39
C VAL A 59 -4.45 -7.98 28.54
N THR A 60 -3.64 -7.51 27.59
CA THR A 60 -3.96 -6.38 26.71
C THR A 60 -3.71 -6.71 25.25
N GLU A 61 -4.26 -5.90 24.36
CA GLU A 61 -3.94 -5.96 22.93
C GLU A 61 -2.42 -5.87 22.67
N CYS A 62 -1.96 -6.56 21.63
CA CYS A 62 -0.61 -6.40 21.11
C CYS A 62 -0.59 -5.29 20.03
N TYR A 63 0.62 -4.86 19.64
CA TYR A 63 0.79 -3.79 18.64
C TYR A 63 0.02 -4.05 17.34
N GLU A 64 -0.10 -5.32 16.96
CA GLU A 64 -0.66 -5.82 15.70
C GLU A 64 -2.13 -6.28 15.81
N CYS A 65 -2.81 -6.05 16.95
CA CYS A 65 -4.24 -6.38 17.10
C CYS A 65 -5.20 -5.56 16.24
N HIS A 66 -4.80 -4.34 15.88
CA HIS A 66 -5.56 -3.43 15.04
C HIS A 66 -4.70 -3.01 13.84
N PRO A 67 -5.18 -3.16 12.59
CA PRO A 67 -4.41 -2.83 11.41
C PRO A 67 -4.04 -1.35 11.41
N LYS A 68 -2.74 -1.06 11.45
CA LYS A 68 -2.25 0.32 11.34
C LYS A 68 -2.26 0.72 9.86
N PRO A 69 -2.55 1.99 9.52
CA PRO A 69 -2.50 2.47 8.14
C PRO A 69 -1.18 2.06 7.47
N THR A 70 -1.29 1.45 6.30
CA THR A 70 -0.15 1.15 5.43
C THR A 70 0.35 2.44 4.77
N GLN A 71 1.58 2.42 4.25
CA GLN A 71 2.02 3.50 3.37
C GLN A 71 1.16 3.46 2.09
N LYS A 72 0.84 4.62 1.53
CA LYS A 72 0.07 4.70 0.28
C LYS A 72 0.91 4.10 -0.86
N THR A 73 0.48 2.97 -1.37
CA THR A 73 0.93 2.42 -2.65
C THR A 73 0.18 3.10 -3.79
N PHE A 74 0.77 3.12 -4.99
CA PHE A 74 0.19 3.72 -6.18
C PHE A 74 0.34 2.72 -7.34
N PRO A 75 -0.68 2.51 -8.19
CA PRO A 75 -0.59 1.58 -9.31
C PRO A 75 0.58 1.92 -10.25
N GLY A 76 1.28 0.91 -10.75
CA GLY A 76 2.43 1.07 -11.64
C GLY A 76 2.05 1.82 -12.92
N CYS A 77 0.87 1.55 -13.46
CA CYS A 77 0.31 2.29 -14.60
C CYS A 77 0.19 3.81 -14.33
N THR A 78 -0.28 4.20 -13.13
CA THR A 78 -0.39 5.61 -12.71
C THR A 78 0.98 6.26 -12.57
N ILE A 79 1.97 5.55 -12.02
CA ILE A 79 3.33 6.07 -11.86
C ILE A 79 4.05 6.21 -13.21
N ARG A 80 3.92 5.20 -14.09
CA ARG A 80 4.68 5.08 -15.36
C ARG A 80 4.06 5.89 -16.50
N ASN A 81 2.74 5.83 -16.65
CA ASN A 81 2.02 6.41 -17.79
C ASN A 81 1.26 7.69 -17.43
N THR A 82 0.40 7.69 -16.41
CA THR A 82 -0.59 8.78 -16.22
C THR A 82 -0.57 9.44 -14.82
N PRO A 83 0.56 10.02 -14.39
CA PRO A 83 0.66 10.69 -13.10
C PRO A 83 -0.25 11.94 -13.06
N SER A 84 -1.25 11.92 -12.19
CA SER A 84 -2.19 13.02 -11.93
C SER A 84 -1.82 13.95 -10.76
N GLU A 85 -0.96 13.50 -9.84
CA GLU A 85 -0.58 14.23 -8.63
C GLU A 85 0.95 14.37 -8.50
N PRO A 86 1.45 15.44 -7.85
CA PRO A 86 2.89 15.62 -7.60
C PRO A 86 3.56 14.44 -6.90
N ILE A 87 2.85 13.72 -6.03
CA ILE A 87 3.39 12.54 -5.33
C ILE A 87 3.75 11.42 -6.31
N HIS A 88 2.99 11.23 -7.40
CA HIS A 88 3.28 10.22 -8.43
C HIS A 88 4.62 10.52 -9.14
N CYS A 89 4.91 11.80 -9.40
CA CYS A 89 6.20 12.22 -9.98
C CYS A 89 7.38 12.02 -9.01
N ILE A 90 7.14 12.14 -7.70
CA ILE A 90 8.15 11.91 -6.66
C ILE A 90 8.43 10.42 -6.48
N VAL A 91 7.39 9.59 -6.46
CA VAL A 91 7.52 8.12 -6.45
C VAL A 91 8.28 7.65 -7.70
N TRP A 92 7.92 8.12 -8.89
CA TRP A 92 8.67 7.83 -10.12
C TRP A 92 10.14 8.26 -10.04
N ALA A 93 10.46 9.40 -9.43
CA ALA A 93 11.83 9.86 -9.29
C ALA A 93 12.65 9.03 -8.29
N LYS A 94 12.01 8.45 -7.25
CA LYS A 94 12.64 7.47 -6.35
C LYS A 94 12.88 6.13 -7.06
N TYR A 95 11.89 5.65 -7.81
CA TYR A 95 12.03 4.46 -8.66
C TYR A 95 13.17 4.63 -9.67
N LEU A 96 13.28 5.80 -10.29
CA LEU A 96 14.37 6.14 -11.20
C LEU A 96 15.74 6.13 -10.50
N PHE A 97 15.83 6.58 -9.25
CA PHE A 97 17.07 6.52 -8.48
C PHE A 97 17.51 5.07 -8.27
N ASN A 98 16.58 4.19 -7.83
CA ASN A 98 16.88 2.77 -7.62
C ASN A 98 17.27 2.08 -8.94
N GLN A 99 16.48 2.28 -9.99
CA GLN A 99 16.75 1.75 -11.34
C GLN A 99 18.10 2.19 -11.94
N LEU A 100 18.60 3.39 -11.61
CA LEU A 100 19.89 3.86 -12.12
C LEU A 100 21.07 3.48 -11.20
N PHE A 101 20.92 3.68 -9.89
CA PHE A 101 22.04 3.67 -8.95
C PHE A 101 21.89 2.66 -7.80
N GLY A 102 20.68 2.18 -7.51
CA GLY A 102 20.38 1.26 -6.42
C GLY A 102 20.06 -0.16 -6.90
N GLU A 103 19.37 -0.91 -6.05
CA GLU A 103 18.85 -2.25 -6.36
C GLU A 103 17.80 -2.19 -7.48
N GLU A 104 17.85 -3.16 -8.40
CA GLU A 104 16.93 -3.23 -9.54
C GLU A 104 15.67 -4.00 -9.16
N ASP A 105 14.56 -3.28 -9.02
CA ASP A 105 13.25 -3.83 -8.66
C ASP A 105 12.29 -3.71 -9.85
N ALA A 106 11.75 -4.84 -10.30
CA ALA A 106 10.83 -4.92 -11.44
C ALA A 106 9.52 -4.15 -11.21
N ASP A 107 9.05 -4.03 -9.97
CA ASP A 107 7.85 -3.26 -9.61
C ASP A 107 8.12 -1.74 -9.70
N GLN A 108 9.40 -1.34 -9.64
CA GLN A 108 9.87 0.05 -9.71
C GLN A 108 10.33 0.44 -11.12
N GLU A 109 9.82 -0.23 -12.16
CA GLU A 109 10.11 0.16 -13.54
C GLU A 109 9.57 1.57 -13.85
N VAL A 110 10.41 2.36 -14.53
CA VAL A 110 10.18 3.78 -14.82
C VAL A 110 9.79 4.03 -16.27
N SER A 111 10.09 3.06 -17.13
CA SER A 111 9.82 3.12 -18.56
C SER A 111 8.32 2.95 -18.84
N PRO A 112 7.73 3.65 -19.85
CA PRO A 112 6.31 3.54 -20.19
C PRO A 112 5.81 2.10 -20.29
N ASP A 113 4.64 1.85 -19.69
CA ASP A 113 4.00 0.53 -19.68
C ASP A 113 3.14 0.31 -20.92
N ARG A 114 3.45 -0.74 -21.67
CA ARG A 114 2.70 -1.19 -22.85
C ARG A 114 1.48 -2.04 -22.51
N ALA A 115 1.49 -2.68 -21.34
CA ALA A 115 0.42 -3.57 -20.89
C ALA A 115 -0.71 -2.83 -20.16
N ASP A 116 -0.71 -1.49 -20.18
CA ASP A 116 -1.74 -0.65 -19.55
C ASP A 116 -3.11 -0.86 -20.22
N PRO A 117 -4.13 -1.35 -19.49
CA PRO A 117 -5.45 -1.57 -20.06
C PRO A 117 -6.15 -0.27 -20.47
N GLU A 118 -5.83 0.89 -19.87
CA GLU A 118 -6.38 2.18 -20.36
C GLU A 118 -5.80 2.56 -21.73
N ALA A 119 -4.68 1.96 -22.15
CA ALA A 119 -4.06 2.16 -23.47
C ALA A 119 -4.60 1.21 -24.57
N ALA A 120 -5.55 0.32 -24.27
CA ALA A 120 -6.18 -0.60 -25.23
C ALA A 120 -7.66 -0.88 -24.91
N TRP A 121 -8.58 -0.47 -25.80
CA TRP A 121 -10.03 -0.68 -25.63
C TRP A 121 -10.48 -2.14 -25.78
N GLU A 122 -9.86 -2.88 -26.68
CA GLU A 122 -10.20 -4.27 -26.96
C GLU A 122 -9.48 -5.19 -25.97
N PRO A 123 -10.18 -6.04 -25.20
CA PRO A 123 -9.53 -7.04 -24.35
C PRO A 123 -8.60 -7.95 -25.16
N ALA A 124 -8.97 -8.28 -26.40
CA ALA A 124 -8.12 -9.03 -27.32
C ALA A 124 -6.84 -8.26 -27.75
N GLU A 125 -6.89 -6.94 -27.93
CA GLU A 125 -5.67 -6.14 -28.18
C GLU A 125 -4.82 -5.99 -26.91
N ALA A 126 -5.46 -5.80 -25.75
CA ALA A 126 -4.77 -5.69 -24.46
C ALA A 126 -4.07 -7.00 -24.11
N GLU A 127 -4.75 -8.13 -24.28
CA GLU A 127 -4.21 -9.46 -24.02
C GLU A 127 -3.20 -9.88 -25.09
N ALA A 128 -3.40 -9.55 -26.37
CA ALA A 128 -2.37 -9.74 -27.40
C ALA A 128 -1.11 -8.89 -27.14
N ARG A 129 -1.25 -7.66 -26.62
CA ARG A 129 -0.09 -6.84 -26.20
C ARG A 129 0.58 -7.37 -24.93
N ALA A 130 -0.19 -7.87 -23.97
CA ALA A 130 0.35 -8.50 -22.76
C ALA A 130 1.03 -9.86 -23.05
N ARG A 131 0.54 -10.61 -24.05
CA ARG A 131 1.20 -11.82 -24.57
C ARG A 131 2.42 -11.45 -25.41
N ALA A 132 2.37 -10.42 -26.25
CA ALA A 132 3.53 -9.94 -27.00
C ALA A 132 4.66 -9.45 -26.08
N SER A 133 4.36 -8.83 -24.92
CA SER A 133 5.40 -8.54 -23.91
C SER A 133 6.04 -9.79 -23.28
N ASN A 134 5.44 -10.96 -23.44
CA ASN A 134 6.00 -12.26 -23.03
C ASN A 134 6.63 -13.05 -24.20
N GLU A 135 6.29 -12.70 -25.45
CA GLU A 135 6.71 -13.41 -26.69
C GLU A 135 7.65 -12.60 -27.60
N ASP A 136 7.97 -11.33 -27.29
CA ASP A 136 8.97 -10.48 -27.98
C ASP A 136 10.42 -11.00 -27.77
N GLY A 137 10.69 -12.23 -28.20
CA GLY A 137 11.89 -13.01 -27.93
C GLY A 137 13.17 -12.59 -28.66
N GLU A 138 13.18 -11.46 -29.39
CA GLU A 138 14.37 -11.03 -30.18
C GLU A 138 14.73 -9.54 -30.10
N ILE A 139 13.86 -8.66 -29.60
CA ILE A 139 14.23 -7.26 -29.28
C ILE A 139 14.21 -7.08 -27.77
N LYS A 140 15.26 -7.57 -27.10
CA LYS A 140 15.47 -7.32 -25.66
C LYS A 140 15.45 -5.81 -25.41
N ARG A 141 14.41 -5.33 -24.70
CA ARG A 141 14.41 -3.98 -24.13
C ARG A 141 15.50 -3.96 -23.06
N VAL A 142 16.65 -3.41 -23.43
CA VAL A 142 17.79 -3.18 -22.52
C VAL A 142 17.26 -2.47 -21.28
N SER A 143 17.57 -2.99 -20.09
CA SER A 143 17.09 -2.41 -18.83
C SER A 143 17.48 -0.93 -18.71
N THR A 144 16.72 -0.14 -17.96
CA THR A 144 17.07 1.27 -17.70
C THR A 144 18.48 1.38 -17.09
N LYS A 145 18.87 0.42 -16.24
CA LYS A 145 20.18 0.29 -15.60
C LYS A 145 21.28 -0.09 -16.60
N GLU A 146 21.03 -1.10 -17.43
CA GLU A 146 21.95 -1.55 -18.49
C GLU A 146 22.21 -0.45 -19.54
N TRP A 147 21.16 0.25 -19.95
CA TRP A 147 21.25 1.34 -20.91
C TRP A 147 22.03 2.54 -20.34
N ALA A 148 21.79 2.89 -19.07
CA ALA A 148 22.57 3.91 -18.36
C ALA A 148 24.05 3.52 -18.25
N LYS A 149 24.36 2.26 -17.92
CA LYS A 149 25.74 1.73 -17.91
C LYS A 149 26.40 1.84 -19.30
N SER A 150 25.71 1.40 -20.36
CA SER A 150 26.22 1.47 -21.75
C SER A 150 26.50 2.89 -22.25
N THR A 151 25.78 3.89 -21.72
CA THR A 151 25.97 5.31 -22.05
C THR A 151 26.95 6.01 -21.12
N GLY A 152 27.49 5.32 -20.10
CA GLY A 152 28.41 5.87 -19.11
C GLY A 152 27.74 6.82 -18.12
N TYR A 153 26.44 6.66 -17.88
CA TYR A 153 25.56 7.58 -17.13
C TYR A 153 25.68 9.03 -17.64
N ASP A 154 25.71 9.21 -18.96
CA ASP A 154 25.71 10.54 -19.59
C ASP A 154 24.40 11.28 -19.26
N PRO A 155 24.45 12.45 -18.58
CA PRO A 155 23.23 13.08 -18.08
C PRO A 155 22.33 13.64 -19.19
N VAL A 156 22.91 14.06 -20.32
CA VAL A 156 22.17 14.64 -21.46
C VAL A 156 21.43 13.54 -22.21
N LYS A 157 22.06 12.37 -22.40
CA LYS A 157 21.38 11.18 -22.93
C LYS A 157 20.28 10.71 -22.00
N LEU A 158 20.54 10.59 -20.70
CA LEU A 158 19.53 10.23 -19.69
C LEU A 158 18.33 11.18 -19.73
N PHE A 159 18.58 12.49 -19.73
CA PHE A 159 17.53 13.51 -19.86
C PHE A 159 16.71 13.33 -21.15
N THR A 160 17.39 13.11 -22.28
CA THR A 160 16.74 12.93 -23.58
C THR A 160 15.86 11.67 -23.61
N LYS A 161 16.38 10.52 -23.15
CA LYS A 161 15.61 9.27 -23.07
C LYS A 161 14.35 9.45 -22.21
N LEU A 162 14.51 9.98 -21.00
CA LEU A 162 13.45 10.00 -19.97
C LEU A 162 12.40 11.11 -20.17
N PHE A 163 12.82 12.32 -20.57
CA PHE A 163 11.93 13.48 -20.68
C PHE A 163 11.55 13.85 -22.12
N LYS A 164 12.18 13.22 -23.13
CA LYS A 164 11.86 13.43 -24.55
C LYS A 164 11.32 12.17 -25.20
N ASP A 165 12.12 11.10 -25.27
CA ASP A 165 11.82 9.95 -26.13
C ASP A 165 10.79 9.00 -25.50
N ASP A 166 10.89 8.73 -24.19
CA ASP A 166 9.84 8.00 -23.44
C ASP A 166 8.50 8.77 -23.47
N ILE A 167 8.53 10.11 -23.42
CA ILE A 167 7.30 10.94 -23.48
C ILE A 167 6.70 10.94 -24.89
N ARG A 168 7.52 11.02 -25.94
CA ARG A 168 7.07 10.83 -27.33
C ARG A 168 6.51 9.45 -27.58
N TYR A 169 7.12 8.42 -26.99
CA TYR A 169 6.60 7.06 -27.04
C TYR A 169 5.25 6.96 -26.33
N LEU A 170 5.12 7.57 -25.15
CA LEU A 170 3.86 7.61 -24.40
C LEU A 170 2.75 8.39 -25.13
N LEU A 171 3.09 9.40 -25.94
CA LEU A 171 2.15 10.07 -26.83
C LEU A 171 1.62 9.19 -27.98
N THR A 172 2.24 8.04 -28.28
CA THR A 172 1.65 7.08 -29.24
C THR A 172 0.45 6.32 -28.65
N MET A 173 0.23 6.40 -27.33
CA MET A 173 -0.92 5.82 -26.64
C MET A 173 -2.08 6.83 -26.60
N ASP A 174 -2.65 7.18 -27.76
CA ASP A 174 -3.68 8.23 -27.93
C ASP A 174 -4.87 8.08 -26.96
N LYS A 175 -5.25 6.83 -26.66
CA LYS A 175 -6.41 6.46 -25.83
C LYS A 175 -6.33 7.09 -24.43
N LEU A 176 -5.13 7.18 -23.84
CA LEU A 176 -4.88 7.78 -22.52
C LEU A 176 -5.17 9.30 -22.47
N TRP A 177 -5.07 9.98 -23.62
CA TRP A 177 -5.08 11.44 -23.72
C TRP A 177 -6.43 12.03 -24.15
N ARG A 178 -7.47 11.21 -24.32
CA ARG A 178 -8.80 11.72 -24.73
C ARG A 178 -9.51 12.56 -23.67
N LYS A 179 -9.19 12.34 -22.39
CA LYS A 179 -9.78 13.05 -21.23
C LYS A 179 -8.74 13.79 -20.38
N ARG A 180 -7.45 13.52 -20.59
CA ARG A 180 -6.32 14.06 -19.82
C ARG A 180 -5.49 14.95 -20.73
N LYS A 181 -4.90 16.03 -20.21
CA LYS A 181 -4.00 16.88 -21.01
C LYS A 181 -2.78 16.03 -21.44
N PRO A 182 -2.42 15.98 -22.74
CA PRO A 182 -1.23 15.24 -23.17
C PRO A 182 0.06 15.81 -22.55
N PRO A 183 1.05 14.97 -22.20
CA PRO A 183 2.34 15.42 -21.72
C PRO A 183 3.15 16.09 -22.83
N VAL A 184 3.98 17.06 -22.46
CA VAL A 184 4.83 17.83 -23.39
C VAL A 184 6.28 17.36 -23.25
N PRO A 185 6.89 16.74 -24.29
CA PRO A 185 8.30 16.35 -24.26
C PRO A 185 9.23 17.55 -24.07
N LEU A 186 10.32 17.37 -23.32
CA LEU A 186 11.36 18.38 -23.14
C LEU A 186 12.61 18.07 -23.97
N ASP A 187 13.10 19.06 -24.72
CA ASP A 187 14.42 18.99 -25.35
C ASP A 187 15.48 19.70 -24.51
N TRP A 188 16.67 19.09 -24.40
CA TRP A 188 17.77 19.65 -23.62
C TRP A 188 18.26 20.99 -24.16
N ALA A 189 18.47 21.12 -25.48
CA ALA A 189 18.97 22.35 -26.08
C ALA A 189 17.93 23.47 -25.99
N GLU A 190 16.65 23.17 -26.19
CA GLU A 190 15.56 24.14 -26.01
C GLU A 190 15.50 24.65 -24.55
N VAL A 191 15.55 23.76 -23.55
CA VAL A 191 15.56 24.15 -22.12
C VAL A 191 16.80 24.96 -21.76
N GLN A 192 17.98 24.63 -22.30
CA GLN A 192 19.19 25.44 -22.08
C GLN A 192 19.16 26.79 -22.82
N ASN A 193 18.47 26.88 -23.96
CA ASN A 193 18.34 28.12 -24.74
C ASN A 193 17.23 29.05 -24.26
N GLN A 194 16.37 28.62 -23.33
CA GLN A 194 15.42 29.53 -22.68
C GLN A 194 16.17 30.67 -21.99
N GLU A 195 15.90 31.90 -22.45
CA GLU A 195 16.31 33.12 -21.77
C GLU A 195 15.63 33.19 -20.41
N LYS A 196 16.33 33.72 -19.40
CA LYS A 196 15.66 34.07 -18.15
C LYS A 196 14.66 35.17 -18.47
N ASN A 197 13.37 34.91 -18.23
CA ASN A 197 12.37 35.97 -18.17
C ASN A 197 12.70 36.86 -16.96
N VAL A 198 13.51 37.89 -17.17
CA VAL A 198 13.83 38.92 -16.18
C VAL A 198 12.64 39.87 -16.05
N SER A 199 11.54 39.37 -15.48
CA SER A 199 10.59 40.22 -14.78
C SER A 199 11.15 40.44 -13.36
N ASP A 200 12.07 41.40 -13.24
CA ASP A 200 12.69 41.78 -11.97
C ASP A 200 11.62 42.18 -10.94
N GLN A 201 11.37 41.30 -9.96
CA GLN A 201 11.12 41.75 -8.61
C GLN A 201 12.48 41.91 -7.93
N GLN A 202 12.97 43.15 -7.97
CA GLN A 202 14.17 43.59 -7.28
C GLN A 202 14.05 43.34 -5.78
N ASN A 203 15.12 42.82 -5.16
CA ASN A 203 15.47 43.04 -3.75
C ASN A 203 14.31 43.13 -2.73
N GLU A 204 13.52 42.07 -2.61
CA GLU A 204 13.06 41.69 -1.26
C GLU A 204 14.02 40.64 -0.70
N SER A 205 14.49 40.88 0.52
CA SER A 205 15.21 39.88 1.30
C SER A 205 14.22 38.77 1.66
N SER A 206 14.06 37.78 0.78
CA SER A 206 13.11 36.69 1.00
C SER A 206 13.43 35.98 2.32
N SER A 207 12.56 36.12 3.31
CA SER A 207 12.66 35.48 4.63
C SER A 207 12.43 33.95 4.58
N VAL A 208 12.38 33.41 3.37
CA VAL A 208 12.07 32.04 2.98
C VAL A 208 13.38 31.28 2.78
N LEU A 209 13.45 30.03 3.25
CA LEU A 209 14.65 29.20 3.11
C LEU A 209 14.94 28.94 1.62
N LYS A 210 16.23 28.80 1.25
CA LYS A 210 16.63 28.49 -0.15
C LYS A 210 15.88 27.27 -0.71
N ASP A 211 15.78 26.21 0.10
CA ASP A 211 15.11 24.96 -0.27
C ASP A 211 13.57 25.08 -0.43
N GLN A 212 12.97 26.16 0.07
CA GLN A 212 11.54 26.47 -0.08
C GLN A 212 11.26 27.28 -1.36
N GLN A 213 12.28 27.76 -2.06
CA GLN A 213 12.11 28.40 -3.37
C GLN A 213 11.86 27.34 -4.45
N VAL A 214 10.86 27.58 -5.30
CA VAL A 214 10.64 26.77 -6.52
C VAL A 214 11.50 27.36 -7.63
N LEU A 215 12.30 26.53 -8.28
CA LEU A 215 13.23 26.96 -9.34
C LEU A 215 12.57 26.89 -10.73
N ASP A 216 13.22 27.43 -11.74
CA ASP A 216 12.81 27.27 -13.13
C ASP A 216 13.22 25.90 -13.72
N VAL A 217 12.61 25.54 -14.85
CA VAL A 217 12.85 24.25 -15.54
C VAL A 217 14.32 24.08 -15.90
N LYS A 218 14.98 25.17 -16.31
CA LYS A 218 16.41 25.21 -16.66
C LYS A 218 17.32 24.92 -15.47
N SER A 219 17.01 25.46 -14.29
CA SER A 219 17.74 25.18 -13.05
C SER A 219 17.54 23.73 -12.60
N TYR A 220 16.33 23.18 -12.70
CA TYR A 220 16.11 21.76 -12.42
C TYR A 220 16.80 20.83 -13.43
N ALA A 221 16.84 21.17 -14.72
CA ALA A 221 17.60 20.43 -15.72
C ALA A 221 19.12 20.43 -15.44
N HIS A 222 19.68 21.57 -15.00
CA HIS A 222 21.08 21.63 -14.58
C HIS A 222 21.33 20.83 -13.28
N LEU A 223 20.42 20.91 -12.31
CA LEU A 223 20.49 20.13 -11.06
C LEU A 223 20.42 18.62 -11.32
N PHE A 224 19.61 18.18 -12.29
CA PHE A 224 19.57 16.79 -12.75
C PHE A 224 20.93 16.36 -13.29
N SER A 225 21.56 17.15 -14.18
CA SER A 225 22.89 16.82 -14.71
C SER A 225 23.94 16.66 -13.60
N LYS A 226 24.01 17.66 -12.73
CA LYS A 226 24.99 17.69 -11.63
C LYS A 226 24.80 16.54 -10.64
N SER A 227 23.55 16.18 -10.31
CA SER A 227 23.27 15.09 -9.39
C SER A 227 23.58 13.72 -10.00
N VAL A 228 23.29 13.50 -11.28
CA VAL A 228 23.73 12.28 -12.02
C VAL A 228 25.25 12.15 -12.05
N GLU A 229 25.97 13.24 -12.37
CA GLU A 229 27.45 13.25 -12.36
C GLU A 229 28.03 12.88 -10.98
N THR A 230 27.45 13.45 -9.92
CA THR A 230 27.86 13.20 -8.52
C THR A 230 27.57 11.76 -8.09
N LEU A 231 26.35 11.27 -8.34
CA LEU A 231 25.94 9.91 -7.99
C LEU A 231 26.72 8.84 -8.78
N ARG A 232 27.11 9.12 -10.04
CA ARG A 232 28.00 8.23 -10.80
C ARG A 232 29.37 8.08 -10.14
N LEU A 233 29.91 9.16 -9.56
CA LEU A 233 31.18 9.11 -8.82
C LEU A 233 31.03 8.31 -7.53
N HIS A 234 29.99 8.57 -6.73
CA HIS A 234 29.69 7.79 -5.51
C HIS A 234 29.49 6.29 -5.80
N LEU A 235 28.85 5.95 -6.92
CA LEU A 235 28.68 4.56 -7.37
C LEU A 235 30.04 3.92 -7.71
N ALA A 236 30.90 4.63 -8.45
CA ALA A 236 32.24 4.15 -8.81
C ALA A 236 33.17 4.00 -7.59
N GLU A 237 33.02 4.84 -6.56
CA GLU A 237 33.79 4.76 -5.31
C GLU A 237 33.47 3.51 -4.49
N LYS A 238 32.25 2.96 -4.59
CA LYS A 238 31.87 1.71 -3.91
C LYS A 238 32.41 0.44 -4.59
N GLY A 239 32.85 0.52 -5.84
CA GLY A 239 33.38 -0.62 -6.61
C GLY A 239 32.38 -1.26 -7.58
N ASP A 240 32.83 -2.29 -8.30
CA ASP A 240 32.02 -2.96 -9.32
C ASP A 240 30.89 -3.79 -8.69
N GLY A 241 29.73 -3.82 -9.34
CA GLY A 241 28.50 -4.44 -8.84
C GLY A 241 27.88 -3.77 -7.61
N ALA A 242 28.45 -2.69 -7.08
CA ALA A 242 27.91 -2.00 -5.90
C ALA A 242 26.66 -1.16 -6.21
N GLU A 243 25.87 -0.87 -5.17
CA GLU A 243 24.60 -0.16 -5.28
C GLU A 243 24.47 0.96 -4.23
N LEU A 244 23.73 2.01 -4.56
CA LEU A 244 23.42 3.14 -3.69
C LEU A 244 22.03 2.97 -3.06
N ILE A 245 21.96 3.13 -1.75
CA ILE A 245 20.69 3.18 -1.02
C ILE A 245 20.23 4.64 -1.02
N TRP A 246 18.97 4.89 -1.38
CA TRP A 246 18.42 6.25 -1.36
C TRP A 246 18.31 6.79 0.06
N ASP A 247 18.95 7.92 0.33
CA ASP A 247 18.79 8.69 1.57
C ASP A 247 18.28 10.11 1.27
N LYS A 248 17.29 10.55 2.05
CA LYS A 248 16.76 11.91 2.05
C LYS A 248 17.78 12.94 2.57
N ASP A 249 18.78 12.50 3.32
CA ASP A 249 19.79 13.35 3.95
C ASP A 249 21.12 13.42 3.17
N ASP A 250 21.35 12.53 2.20
CA ASP A 250 22.34 12.75 1.13
C ASP A 250 21.89 13.92 0.23
N PRO A 251 22.69 14.99 0.12
CA PRO A 251 22.38 16.10 -0.79
C PRO A 251 22.20 15.64 -2.25
N SER A 252 23.00 14.69 -2.73
CA SER A 252 23.03 14.30 -4.15
C SER A 252 21.83 13.45 -4.55
N ALA A 253 21.46 12.44 -3.77
CA ALA A 253 20.23 11.66 -3.95
C ALA A 253 18.95 12.52 -3.81
N MET A 254 18.94 13.47 -2.87
CA MET A 254 17.80 14.37 -2.70
C MET A 254 17.69 15.39 -3.85
N ASP A 255 18.81 15.91 -4.37
CA ASP A 255 18.84 16.81 -5.53
C ASP A 255 18.41 16.09 -6.82
N PHE A 256 18.79 14.82 -6.97
CA PHE A 256 18.33 13.95 -8.05
C PHE A 256 16.82 13.77 -8.03
N VAL A 257 16.24 13.33 -6.90
CA VAL A 257 14.78 13.15 -6.77
C VAL A 257 14.03 14.47 -6.95
N THR A 258 14.56 15.57 -6.41
CA THR A 258 13.97 16.92 -6.55
C THR A 258 13.92 17.37 -8.02
N SER A 259 15.02 17.22 -8.76
CA SER A 259 15.10 17.63 -10.15
C SER A 259 14.28 16.73 -11.07
N ALA A 260 14.44 15.40 -10.97
CA ALA A 260 13.71 14.43 -11.79
C ALA A 260 12.19 14.52 -11.58
N ALA A 261 11.72 14.67 -10.34
CA ALA A 261 10.30 14.81 -10.05
C ALA A 261 9.72 16.12 -10.61
N ASN A 262 10.43 17.25 -10.49
CA ASN A 262 9.95 18.54 -11.01
C ASN A 262 9.94 18.60 -12.54
N LEU A 263 10.94 18.03 -13.20
CA LEU A 263 10.94 17.88 -14.66
C LEU A 263 9.74 17.05 -15.14
N ARG A 264 9.43 15.93 -14.45
CA ARG A 264 8.23 15.12 -14.74
C ARG A 264 6.93 15.88 -14.44
N MET A 265 6.85 16.61 -13.33
CA MET A 265 5.67 17.47 -13.04
C MET A 265 5.44 18.47 -14.18
N HIS A 266 6.49 19.15 -14.65
CA HIS A 266 6.39 20.12 -15.74
C HIS A 266 5.93 19.47 -17.06
N VAL A 267 6.51 18.32 -17.45
CA VAL A 267 6.09 17.52 -18.63
C VAL A 267 4.58 17.23 -18.59
N PHE A 268 4.05 16.84 -17.43
CA PHE A 268 2.62 16.56 -17.22
C PHE A 268 1.78 17.79 -16.86
N SER A 269 2.31 19.01 -17.05
CA SER A 269 1.62 20.28 -16.78
C SER A 269 1.14 20.48 -15.33
N MET A 270 1.85 19.89 -14.38
CA MET A 270 1.67 20.12 -12.94
C MET A 270 2.58 21.24 -12.43
N ASN A 271 2.14 21.91 -11.36
CA ASN A 271 2.97 22.90 -10.67
C ASN A 271 4.15 22.22 -9.97
N MET A 272 5.37 22.64 -10.30
CA MET A 272 6.61 22.22 -9.64
C MET A 272 6.59 22.58 -8.15
N LYS A 273 7.35 21.82 -7.34
CA LYS A 273 7.42 21.95 -5.89
C LYS A 273 8.83 22.24 -5.40
N SER A 274 8.92 22.85 -4.23
CA SER A 274 10.20 23.20 -3.62
C SER A 274 10.98 21.95 -3.19
N ARG A 275 12.30 22.08 -3.04
CA ARG A 275 13.16 21.00 -2.53
C ARG A 275 12.70 20.55 -1.14
N PHE A 276 12.26 21.49 -0.32
CA PHE A 276 11.71 21.27 1.01
C PHE A 276 10.44 20.40 0.98
N ASP A 277 9.48 20.73 0.11
CA ASP A 277 8.23 19.94 -0.02
C ASP A 277 8.51 18.53 -0.56
N ILE A 278 9.39 18.42 -1.56
CA ILE A 278 9.75 17.13 -2.15
C ILE A 278 10.50 16.27 -1.13
N LYS A 279 11.44 16.83 -0.35
CA LYS A 279 12.11 16.11 0.75
C LYS A 279 11.12 15.59 1.79
N SER A 280 10.12 16.40 2.16
CA SER A 280 9.06 16.01 3.09
C SER A 280 8.27 14.79 2.58
N MET A 281 7.80 14.83 1.33
CA MET A 281 7.03 13.74 0.73
C MET A 281 7.87 12.49 0.39
N ALA A 282 9.04 12.66 -0.21
CA ALA A 282 9.91 11.56 -0.61
C ALA A 282 10.45 10.77 0.59
N GLY A 283 10.74 11.47 1.69
CA GLY A 283 11.25 10.92 2.94
C GLY A 283 10.18 10.55 3.97
N ASN A 284 8.88 10.68 3.64
CA ASN A 284 7.76 10.48 4.57
C ASN A 284 7.97 11.21 5.93
N ILE A 285 8.42 12.47 5.88
CA ILE A 285 8.90 13.17 7.08
C ILE A 285 7.74 13.52 8.01
N ILE A 286 7.70 12.87 9.17
CA ILE A 286 6.84 13.23 10.29
C ILE A 286 7.53 14.37 11.08
N PRO A 287 6.88 15.53 11.28
CA PRO A 287 7.44 16.61 12.10
C PRO A 287 7.70 16.14 13.53
N ALA A 288 8.90 16.39 14.06
CA ALA A 288 9.25 16.07 15.44
C ALA A 288 9.41 17.35 16.28
N ILE A 289 8.93 17.35 17.52
CA ILE A 289 9.03 18.48 18.45
C ILE A 289 9.60 17.97 19.77
N ALA A 290 10.68 18.59 20.25
CA ALA A 290 11.39 18.16 21.46
C ALA A 290 10.50 18.11 22.71
N THR A 291 9.55 19.05 22.86
CA THR A 291 8.59 19.07 23.98
C THR A 291 7.62 17.91 23.92
N THR A 292 7.13 17.54 22.73
CA THR A 292 6.27 16.35 22.53
C THR A 292 7.01 15.09 22.94
N ASN A 293 8.26 14.92 22.48
CA ASN A 293 9.08 13.77 22.85
C ASN A 293 9.35 13.72 24.36
N ALA A 294 9.63 14.86 25.00
CA ALA A 294 9.84 14.93 26.45
C ALA A 294 8.59 14.57 27.25
N VAL A 295 7.39 14.98 26.82
CA VAL A 295 6.12 14.59 27.46
C VAL A 295 5.88 13.09 27.31
N ILE A 296 6.03 12.53 26.12
CA ILE A 296 5.84 11.09 25.88
C ILE A 296 6.87 10.26 26.66
N ALA A 297 8.15 10.65 26.69
CA ALA A 297 9.17 9.96 27.48
C ALA A 297 8.85 9.98 29.00
N GLY A 298 8.33 11.09 29.52
CA GLY A 298 7.85 11.17 30.90
C GLY A 298 6.69 10.21 31.19
N LEU A 299 5.73 10.09 30.25
CA LEU A 299 4.60 9.16 30.36
C LEU A 299 5.05 7.69 30.30
N ILE A 300 6.02 7.33 29.46
CA ILE A 300 6.60 5.98 29.39
C ILE A 300 7.12 5.55 30.78
N VAL A 301 7.90 6.41 31.44
CA VAL A 301 8.45 6.10 32.78
C VAL A 301 7.33 5.98 33.82
N LEU A 302 6.30 6.83 33.75
CA LEU A 302 5.16 6.76 34.67
C LEU A 302 4.35 5.46 34.54
N GLU A 303 4.11 4.97 33.32
CA GLU A 303 3.48 3.66 33.12
C GLU A 303 4.43 2.51 33.54
N GLY A 304 5.73 2.64 33.28
CA GLY A 304 6.75 1.68 33.74
C GLY A 304 6.77 1.48 35.26
N LEU A 305 6.64 2.57 36.04
CA LEU A 305 6.54 2.49 37.51
C LEU A 305 5.27 1.77 37.99
N LYS A 306 4.16 1.83 37.24
CA LYS A 306 2.95 1.05 37.55
C LYS A 306 3.16 -0.44 37.31
N ILE A 307 3.77 -0.79 36.16
CA ILE A 307 4.11 -2.19 35.82
C ILE A 307 5.04 -2.78 36.88
N LEU A 308 6.13 -2.08 37.22
CA LEU A 308 7.11 -2.52 38.23
C LEU A 308 6.55 -2.59 39.66
N SER A 309 5.44 -1.92 39.94
CA SER A 309 4.72 -2.02 41.23
C SER A 309 3.56 -3.03 41.21
N GLY A 310 3.44 -3.84 40.14
CA GLY A 310 2.41 -4.87 40.00
C GLY A 310 1.00 -4.33 39.65
N LYS A 311 0.89 -3.07 39.24
CA LYS A 311 -0.37 -2.33 39.05
C LYS A 311 -0.73 -2.15 37.59
N ILE A 312 -0.68 -3.24 36.83
CA ILE A 312 -1.00 -3.25 35.39
C ILE A 312 -2.47 -2.83 35.15
N ASP A 313 -3.37 -3.11 36.09
CA ASP A 313 -4.76 -2.65 36.13
C ASP A 313 -4.91 -1.11 36.13
N GLN A 314 -3.87 -0.38 36.56
CA GLN A 314 -3.83 1.08 36.60
C GLN A 314 -3.14 1.69 35.37
N CYS A 315 -2.56 0.86 34.50
CA CYS A 315 -1.95 1.30 33.26
C CYS A 315 -3.01 1.74 32.24
N ARG A 316 -2.70 2.73 31.40
CA ARG A 316 -3.67 3.34 30.48
C ARG A 316 -3.02 3.65 29.13
N THR A 317 -3.79 3.58 28.05
CA THR A 317 -3.40 4.23 26.79
C THR A 317 -3.56 5.74 26.99
N ILE A 318 -2.49 6.52 26.90
CA ILE A 318 -2.53 7.98 27.12
C ILE A 318 -2.25 8.68 25.80
N PHE A 319 -3.24 9.43 25.30
CA PHE A 319 -3.09 10.29 24.12
C PHE A 319 -2.76 11.72 24.53
N LEU A 320 -1.78 12.33 23.85
CA LEU A 320 -1.47 13.75 23.89
C LEU A 320 -2.10 14.44 22.68
N ASN A 321 -3.03 15.35 22.94
CA ASN A 321 -3.68 16.16 21.92
C ASN A 321 -3.02 17.53 21.76
N LYS A 322 -3.14 18.13 20.57
CA LYS A 322 -2.72 19.51 20.29
C LYS A 322 -3.55 20.56 21.04
N GLN A 323 -4.82 20.26 21.30
CA GLN A 323 -5.76 21.11 22.02
C GLN A 323 -6.57 20.27 23.03
N PRO A 324 -7.06 20.85 24.13
CA PRO A 324 -7.95 20.15 25.04
C PRO A 324 -9.21 19.67 24.33
N ASN A 325 -9.63 18.42 24.58
CA ASN A 325 -10.90 17.90 24.09
C ASN A 325 -12.11 18.62 24.74
N PRO A 326 -13.37 18.35 24.34
CA PRO A 326 -14.56 18.98 24.94
C PRO A 326 -14.69 18.78 26.46
N LYS A 327 -14.04 17.75 27.03
CA LYS A 327 -13.94 17.48 28.48
C LYS A 327 -12.74 18.20 29.14
N LYS A 328 -12.15 19.19 28.46
CA LYS A 328 -10.98 20.00 28.87
C LYS A 328 -9.70 19.19 29.16
N LYS A 329 -9.56 17.99 28.60
CA LYS A 329 -8.37 17.15 28.76
C LYS A 329 -7.42 17.30 27.58
N LEU A 330 -6.17 17.69 27.85
CA LEU A 330 -5.06 17.70 26.88
C LEU A 330 -4.38 16.32 26.79
N LEU A 331 -4.12 15.72 27.95
CA LEU A 331 -3.75 14.31 28.10
C LEU A 331 -5.03 13.50 28.35
N VAL A 332 -5.31 12.53 27.48
CA VAL A 332 -6.53 11.71 27.50
C VAL A 332 -6.16 10.26 27.80
N PRO A 333 -6.27 9.82 29.07
CA PRO A 333 -6.11 8.42 29.42
C PRO A 333 -7.38 7.63 29.08
N CYS A 334 -7.20 6.54 28.34
CA CYS A 334 -8.19 5.53 27.98
C CYS A 334 -7.86 4.21 28.69
N ALA A 335 -8.86 3.33 28.86
CA ALA A 335 -8.60 1.97 29.32
C ALA A 335 -7.68 1.24 28.33
N LEU A 336 -7.00 0.19 28.79
CA LEU A 336 -6.27 -0.73 27.92
C LEU A 336 -7.28 -1.75 27.38
N ASP A 337 -7.29 -1.94 26.07
CA ASP A 337 -8.19 -2.89 25.41
C ASP A 337 -7.65 -4.34 25.54
N PRO A 338 -8.52 -5.36 25.64
CA PRO A 338 -8.12 -6.76 25.75
C PRO A 338 -7.55 -7.31 24.43
N PRO A 339 -6.87 -8.47 24.43
CA PRO A 339 -6.39 -9.11 23.20
C PRO A 339 -7.54 -9.35 22.20
N ASN A 340 -7.35 -8.90 20.95
CA ASN A 340 -8.30 -9.16 19.87
C ASN A 340 -8.26 -10.67 19.49
N PRO A 341 -9.37 -11.43 19.62
CA PRO A 341 -9.41 -12.86 19.28
C PRO A 341 -9.06 -13.18 17.82
N ASN A 342 -9.26 -12.21 16.92
CA ASN A 342 -8.97 -12.33 15.49
C ASN A 342 -7.57 -11.80 15.11
N CYS A 343 -6.72 -11.46 16.08
CA CYS A 343 -5.36 -10.99 15.80
C CYS A 343 -4.49 -12.13 15.27
N TYR A 344 -3.96 -11.97 14.06
CA TYR A 344 -3.04 -12.94 13.45
C TYR A 344 -1.66 -13.05 14.14
N VAL A 345 -1.43 -12.37 15.27
CA VAL A 345 -0.15 -12.43 16.01
C VAL A 345 -0.32 -12.98 17.43
N CYS A 346 -1.22 -12.39 18.23
CA CYS A 346 -1.34 -12.76 19.65
C CYS A 346 -2.55 -13.65 19.99
N ALA A 347 -3.33 -14.10 19.00
CA ALA A 347 -4.34 -15.13 19.21
C ALA A 347 -3.67 -16.48 19.54
N SER A 348 -4.42 -17.41 20.14
CA SER A 348 -3.89 -18.73 20.52
C SER A 348 -3.61 -19.66 19.33
N LYS A 349 -4.25 -19.40 18.18
CA LYS A 349 -4.03 -20.05 16.89
C LYS A 349 -4.20 -18.99 15.79
N PRO A 350 -3.16 -18.22 15.47
CA PRO A 350 -3.25 -17.21 14.42
C PRO A 350 -3.42 -17.86 13.04
N GLU A 351 -4.45 -17.41 12.33
CA GLU A 351 -4.77 -17.87 10.99
C GLU A 351 -5.18 -16.68 10.12
N VAL A 352 -4.71 -16.65 8.88
CA VAL A 352 -5.02 -15.62 7.88
C VAL A 352 -5.42 -16.27 6.57
N THR A 353 -6.19 -15.55 5.75
CA THR A 353 -6.50 -15.98 4.38
C THR A 353 -5.92 -14.98 3.40
N VAL A 354 -5.13 -15.47 2.44
CA VAL A 354 -4.49 -14.65 1.41
C VAL A 354 -5.05 -15.04 0.05
N LYS A 355 -5.68 -14.08 -0.63
CA LYS A 355 -6.19 -14.21 -1.98
C LYS A 355 -5.06 -13.91 -2.97
N LEU A 356 -4.72 -14.86 -3.84
CA LEU A 356 -3.59 -14.75 -4.77
C LEU A 356 -3.74 -15.66 -6.02
N ASN A 357 -3.01 -15.38 -7.09
CA ASN A 357 -2.99 -16.24 -8.28
C ASN A 357 -1.83 -17.27 -8.19
N VAL A 358 -2.15 -18.54 -7.89
CA VAL A 358 -1.15 -19.61 -7.68
C VAL A 358 -0.34 -19.98 -8.92
N HIS A 359 -0.80 -19.59 -10.12
CA HIS A 359 -0.11 -19.81 -11.40
C HIS A 359 0.83 -18.65 -11.76
N LYS A 360 0.60 -17.44 -11.20
CA LYS A 360 1.45 -16.27 -11.42
C LYS A 360 2.50 -16.08 -10.31
N VAL A 361 2.11 -16.24 -9.05
CA VAL A 361 2.96 -16.02 -7.87
C VAL A 361 4.07 -17.09 -7.79
N THR A 362 5.30 -16.67 -7.50
CA THR A 362 6.45 -17.56 -7.27
C THR A 362 6.70 -17.81 -5.78
N VAL A 363 7.56 -18.77 -5.47
CA VAL A 363 8.03 -18.99 -4.08
C VAL A 363 8.78 -17.76 -3.55
N LEU A 364 9.56 -17.05 -4.38
CA LEU A 364 10.24 -15.81 -3.98
C LEU A 364 9.25 -14.70 -3.61
N THR A 365 8.21 -14.48 -4.41
CA THR A 365 7.15 -13.51 -4.10
C THR A 365 6.43 -13.85 -2.78
N LEU A 366 6.17 -15.15 -2.54
CA LEU A 366 5.63 -15.63 -1.28
C LEU A 366 6.59 -15.34 -0.11
N GLN A 367 7.87 -15.64 -0.26
CA GLN A 367 8.87 -15.42 0.78
C GLN A 367 9.00 -13.93 1.14
N ASP A 368 9.31 -13.09 0.15
CA ASP A 368 9.76 -11.73 0.41
C ASP A 368 8.60 -10.74 0.57
N LYS A 369 7.63 -10.71 -0.35
CA LYS A 369 6.52 -9.74 -0.31
C LYS A 369 5.39 -10.15 0.65
N ILE A 370 5.08 -11.45 0.73
CA ILE A 370 3.99 -11.93 1.60
C ILE A 370 4.49 -12.24 3.01
N VAL A 371 5.48 -13.12 3.17
CA VAL A 371 5.85 -13.63 4.50
C VAL A 371 6.79 -12.67 5.25
N LYS A 372 7.86 -12.17 4.61
CA LYS A 372 8.78 -11.19 5.22
C LYS A 372 8.20 -9.77 5.27
N GLU A 373 7.75 -9.20 4.15
CA GLU A 373 7.29 -7.81 4.11
C GLU A 373 5.89 -7.65 4.76
N LYS A 374 4.86 -8.32 4.22
CA LYS A 374 3.48 -8.16 4.74
C LYS A 374 3.31 -8.73 6.15
N PHE A 375 3.77 -9.94 6.41
CA PHE A 375 3.65 -10.59 7.71
C PHE A 375 4.85 -10.38 8.65
N ALA A 376 5.83 -9.53 8.30
CA ALA A 376 6.92 -9.08 9.17
C ALA A 376 7.74 -10.19 9.86
N MET A 377 7.83 -11.38 9.23
CA MET A 377 8.79 -12.42 9.64
C MET A 377 10.21 -12.01 9.24
N VAL A 378 11.19 -12.40 10.04
CA VAL A 378 12.63 -12.13 9.80
C VAL A 378 13.28 -13.31 9.09
N ALA A 379 13.03 -14.52 9.56
CA ALA A 379 13.64 -15.75 9.07
C ALA A 379 12.56 -16.85 8.98
N PRO A 380 11.72 -16.82 7.93
CA PRO A 380 10.60 -17.73 7.82
C PRO A 380 10.96 -19.08 7.20
N ASP A 381 10.53 -20.15 7.85
CA ASP A 381 10.41 -21.50 7.31
C ASP A 381 8.95 -21.74 6.91
N VAL A 382 8.69 -22.21 5.69
CA VAL A 382 7.31 -22.39 5.17
C VAL A 382 7.12 -23.79 4.60
N GLN A 383 6.13 -24.51 5.14
CA GLN A 383 5.75 -25.85 4.71
C GLN A 383 4.26 -25.93 4.33
N ILE A 384 3.90 -26.92 3.50
CA ILE A 384 2.51 -27.25 3.19
C ILE A 384 1.93 -28.14 4.31
N ASP A 385 0.76 -27.77 4.84
CA ASP A 385 -0.02 -28.58 5.80
C ASP A 385 -0.79 -29.69 5.05
N ASP A 386 -0.04 -30.64 4.49
CA ASP A 386 -0.55 -31.81 3.75
C ASP A 386 -0.30 -33.15 4.49
N GLY A 387 0.23 -33.09 5.71
CA GLY A 387 0.65 -34.25 6.50
C GLY A 387 1.96 -34.90 6.05
N LYS A 388 2.61 -34.42 4.98
CA LYS A 388 3.97 -34.81 4.58
C LYS A 388 5.02 -33.80 5.00
N GLY A 389 4.63 -32.53 5.22
CA GLY A 389 5.56 -31.46 5.58
C GLY A 389 6.43 -31.03 4.39
N THR A 390 5.81 -30.80 3.24
CA THR A 390 6.54 -30.38 2.03
C THR A 390 7.10 -28.97 2.24
N ILE A 391 8.41 -28.84 2.42
CA ILE A 391 9.12 -27.57 2.61
C ILE A 391 9.15 -26.79 1.29
N LEU A 392 8.74 -25.51 1.35
CA LEU A 392 8.77 -24.56 0.24
C LEU A 392 9.94 -23.59 0.39
N ILE A 393 10.09 -23.04 1.59
CA ILE A 393 11.06 -22.01 1.99
C ILE A 393 11.73 -22.52 3.27
N SER A 394 13.06 -22.46 3.30
CA SER A 394 13.89 -22.67 4.49
C SER A 394 14.52 -21.34 4.91
N SER A 395 14.75 -21.17 6.20
CA SER A 395 15.53 -20.07 6.75
C SER A 395 17.05 -20.28 6.64
N GLU A 396 17.51 -21.50 6.30
CA GLU A 396 18.91 -21.82 6.04
C GLU A 396 19.32 -21.50 4.58
N GLU A 397 20.40 -20.73 4.41
CA GLU A 397 20.97 -20.39 3.10
C GLU A 397 21.44 -21.67 2.35
N GLY A 398 21.15 -21.76 1.05
CA GLY A 398 21.51 -22.90 0.20
C GLY A 398 20.46 -24.02 0.08
N GLU A 399 19.43 -24.09 0.93
CA GLU A 399 18.49 -25.23 0.91
C GLU A 399 17.38 -25.10 -0.14
N THR A 400 16.67 -23.98 -0.18
CA THR A 400 15.44 -23.82 -0.99
C THR A 400 15.56 -22.86 -2.17
N GLU A 401 16.75 -22.32 -2.45
CA GLU A 401 16.99 -21.33 -3.51
C GLU A 401 16.56 -21.80 -4.91
N ALA A 402 16.66 -23.10 -5.17
CA ALA A 402 16.18 -23.74 -6.40
C ALA A 402 14.65 -23.61 -6.59
N ASN A 403 13.88 -23.36 -5.53
CA ASN A 403 12.43 -23.16 -5.59
C ASN A 403 12.04 -21.73 -5.96
N ASN A 404 12.91 -20.73 -5.75
CA ASN A 404 12.55 -19.30 -5.77
C ASN A 404 11.81 -18.85 -7.04
N HIS A 405 12.22 -19.35 -8.21
CA HIS A 405 11.64 -19.00 -9.51
C HIS A 405 10.41 -19.83 -9.91
N ARG A 406 10.12 -20.93 -9.19
CA ARG A 406 9.00 -21.84 -9.48
C ARG A 406 7.68 -21.26 -9.01
N LYS A 407 6.58 -21.65 -9.65
CA LYS A 407 5.22 -21.19 -9.32
C LYS A 407 4.66 -21.99 -8.15
N LEU A 408 3.79 -21.38 -7.36
CA LEU A 408 3.15 -22.07 -6.23
C LEU A 408 2.38 -23.33 -6.68
N SER A 409 1.72 -23.27 -7.85
CA SER A 409 1.05 -24.43 -8.45
C SER A 409 1.97 -25.62 -8.75
N ASP A 410 3.29 -25.40 -8.95
CA ASP A 410 4.27 -26.47 -9.21
C ASP A 410 4.50 -27.39 -8.00
N PHE A 411 4.05 -26.96 -6.81
CA PHE A 411 4.09 -27.72 -5.56
C PHE A 411 2.70 -28.28 -5.18
N GLY A 412 1.72 -28.19 -6.09
CA GLY A 412 0.34 -28.67 -5.85
C GLY A 412 -0.53 -27.73 -5.02
N ILE A 413 -0.05 -26.51 -4.75
CA ILE A 413 -0.79 -25.45 -4.05
C ILE A 413 -1.95 -24.98 -4.93
N ARG A 414 -3.15 -24.96 -4.35
CA ARG A 414 -4.42 -24.65 -5.01
C ARG A 414 -5.36 -23.92 -4.05
N ASN A 415 -6.57 -23.59 -4.50
CA ASN A 415 -7.59 -23.02 -3.63
C ASN A 415 -7.84 -23.90 -2.39
N GLY A 416 -7.83 -23.29 -1.20
CA GLY A 416 -8.01 -23.98 0.08
C GLY A 416 -6.76 -24.72 0.58
N THR A 417 -5.60 -24.61 -0.08
CA THR A 417 -4.34 -25.12 0.48
C THR A 417 -3.95 -24.32 1.72
N ARG A 418 -3.48 -25.01 2.76
CA ARG A 418 -2.98 -24.40 3.99
C ARG A 418 -1.47 -24.48 4.01
N LEU A 419 -0.82 -23.36 4.30
CA LEU A 419 0.62 -23.26 4.52
C LEU A 419 0.85 -22.94 5.99
N GLN A 420 1.84 -23.57 6.59
CA GLN A 420 2.34 -23.20 7.91
C GLN A 420 3.65 -22.43 7.70
N ALA A 421 3.70 -21.20 8.18
CA ALA A 421 4.88 -20.36 8.20
C ALA A 421 5.35 -20.21 9.65
N ASP A 422 6.57 -20.63 9.94
CA ASP A 422 7.21 -20.57 11.26
C ASP A 422 8.38 -19.59 11.21
N ASP A 423 8.49 -18.72 12.21
CA ASP A 423 9.68 -17.91 12.46
C ASP A 423 10.21 -18.25 13.85
N PHE A 424 11.25 -19.11 13.89
CA PHE A 424 11.86 -19.60 15.12
C PHE A 424 12.60 -18.51 15.90
N LEU A 425 13.01 -17.41 15.25
CA LEU A 425 13.61 -16.26 15.94
C LEU A 425 12.55 -15.47 16.71
N GLN A 426 11.35 -15.36 16.15
CA GLN A 426 10.19 -14.67 16.75
C GLN A 426 9.34 -15.55 17.68
N ASP A 427 9.56 -16.88 17.74
CA ASP A 427 8.69 -17.86 18.41
C ASP A 427 7.23 -17.73 17.95
N TYR A 428 7.06 -17.67 16.62
CA TYR A 428 5.79 -17.29 15.97
C TYR A 428 5.47 -18.22 14.79
N THR A 429 4.36 -18.95 14.90
CA THR A 429 3.75 -19.75 13.84
C THR A 429 2.53 -19.03 13.29
N LEU A 430 2.36 -18.98 11.97
CA LEU A 430 1.18 -18.46 11.28
C LEU A 430 0.62 -19.50 10.30
N LEU A 431 -0.69 -19.75 10.37
CA LEU A 431 -1.40 -20.54 9.38
C LEU A 431 -1.95 -19.63 8.27
N ILE A 432 -1.57 -19.92 7.02
CA ILE A 432 -1.95 -19.14 5.84
C ILE A 432 -2.83 -20.01 4.94
N ASN A 433 -4.12 -19.69 4.87
CA ASN A 433 -5.06 -20.28 3.91
C ASN A 433 -4.90 -19.57 2.55
N VAL A 434 -4.64 -20.33 1.49
CA VAL A 434 -4.52 -19.81 0.12
C VAL A 434 -5.90 -19.81 -0.55
N LEU A 435 -6.40 -18.62 -0.87
CA LEU A 435 -7.59 -18.45 -1.71
C LEU A 435 -7.13 -18.14 -3.13
N HIS A 436 -7.43 -19.04 -4.07
CA HIS A 436 -7.04 -18.81 -5.47
C HIS A 436 -8.02 -17.85 -6.15
N SER A 437 -7.50 -16.81 -6.78
CA SER A 437 -8.26 -15.94 -7.66
C SER A 437 -7.43 -15.51 -8.87
N GLU A 438 -8.05 -15.43 -10.03
CA GLU A 438 -7.47 -14.80 -11.23
C GLU A 438 -7.88 -13.32 -11.34
N ASP A 439 -8.99 -12.96 -10.70
CA ASP A 439 -9.59 -11.62 -10.60
C ASP A 439 -8.93 -10.79 -9.48
N LEU A 440 -7.68 -10.40 -9.74
CA LEU A 440 -6.94 -9.39 -8.98
C LEU A 440 -6.74 -8.15 -9.83
N GLU A 441 -6.73 -6.98 -9.20
CA GLU A 441 -6.42 -5.74 -9.90
C GLU A 441 -5.00 -5.78 -10.48
N LYS A 442 -4.79 -5.07 -11.58
CA LYS A 442 -3.46 -5.03 -12.20
C LYS A 442 -2.47 -4.35 -11.23
N ASP A 443 -1.26 -4.91 -11.17
CA ASP A 443 -0.19 -4.55 -10.22
C ASP A 443 -0.50 -4.99 -8.75
N VAL A 444 -1.56 -5.78 -8.49
CA VAL A 444 -1.84 -6.43 -7.20
C VAL A 444 -1.58 -7.93 -7.29
N GLU A 445 -0.53 -8.41 -6.60
CA GLU A 445 -0.16 -9.83 -6.60
C GLU A 445 -0.92 -10.67 -5.57
N PHE A 446 -1.36 -10.05 -4.47
CA PHE A 446 -2.10 -10.70 -3.39
C PHE A 446 -2.93 -9.71 -2.54
N GLU A 447 -3.96 -10.21 -1.88
CA GLU A 447 -4.80 -9.47 -0.94
C GLU A 447 -4.97 -10.27 0.36
N VAL A 448 -4.90 -9.64 1.54
CA VAL A 448 -5.17 -10.31 2.82
C VAL A 448 -6.63 -10.08 3.19
N VAL A 449 -7.40 -11.16 3.28
CA VAL A 449 -8.84 -11.11 3.57
C VAL A 449 -9.04 -10.65 5.03
N GLY A 450 -9.82 -9.58 5.21
CA GLY A 450 -10.09 -8.98 6.51
C GLY A 450 -9.10 -7.90 6.97
N ASP A 451 -8.04 -7.60 6.20
CA ASP A 451 -7.09 -6.52 6.51
C ASP A 451 -7.49 -5.15 5.90
N THR A 452 -8.62 -5.10 5.19
CA THR A 452 -9.30 -3.84 4.89
C THR A 452 -9.69 -3.15 6.20
N PRO A 453 -9.37 -1.85 6.39
CA PRO A 453 -9.98 -1.09 7.47
C PRO A 453 -11.50 -1.23 7.37
N GLU A 454 -12.18 -1.48 8.49
CA GLU A 454 -13.65 -1.46 8.55
C GLU A 454 -14.14 -0.03 8.26
N ASN A 455 -14.26 0.32 6.98
CA ASN A 455 -15.37 1.16 6.53
C ASN A 455 -16.62 0.37 6.95
N VAL A 456 -17.30 0.89 7.97
CA VAL A 456 -18.39 0.20 8.67
C VAL A 456 -19.38 -0.38 7.67
N GLY A 457 -19.40 -1.70 7.59
CA GLY A 457 -20.34 -2.50 6.81
C GLY A 457 -20.78 -3.67 7.69
N PRO A 458 -22.09 -3.94 7.82
CA PRO A 458 -22.60 -4.83 8.86
C PRO A 458 -22.18 -6.29 8.63
N LYS A 459 -21.76 -6.95 9.70
CA LYS A 459 -21.54 -8.40 9.72
C LYS A 459 -22.87 -9.13 9.46
N PRO A 460 -22.90 -10.17 8.61
CA PRO A 460 -24.08 -11.01 8.50
C PRO A 460 -24.32 -11.73 9.84
N SER A 461 -25.55 -11.66 10.33
CA SER A 461 -25.96 -12.29 11.58
C SER A 461 -26.28 -13.77 11.38
N GLU A 462 -25.71 -14.64 12.23
CA GLU A 462 -26.10 -16.05 12.27
C GLU A 462 -27.53 -16.23 12.82
N PRO A 463 -28.29 -17.21 12.30
CA PRO A 463 -29.67 -17.43 12.74
C PRO A 463 -29.73 -18.07 14.13
N THR A 464 -30.26 -17.35 15.12
CA THR A 464 -30.51 -17.90 16.45
C THR A 464 -31.74 -18.80 16.45
N SER A 465 -31.51 -20.09 16.70
CA SER A 465 -32.56 -21.09 16.88
C SER A 465 -33.40 -20.82 18.14
N LYS A 466 -34.72 -20.73 17.98
CA LYS A 466 -35.67 -20.69 19.11
C LYS A 466 -36.60 -21.89 19.06
N ASN A 467 -36.37 -22.84 19.98
CA ASN A 467 -37.34 -23.88 20.31
C ASN A 467 -38.56 -23.25 21.00
N ILE A 468 -39.77 -23.59 20.56
CA ILE A 468 -41.01 -23.36 21.32
C ILE A 468 -41.83 -24.66 21.28
N THR A 469 -42.19 -25.14 22.47
CA THR A 469 -43.09 -26.28 22.69
C THR A 469 -44.52 -25.82 23.02
N ASN A 470 -45.52 -26.58 22.59
CA ASN A 470 -46.97 -26.29 22.70
C ASN A 470 -47.52 -26.04 24.12
N GLY A 471 -48.65 -25.31 24.22
CA GLY A 471 -49.49 -25.28 25.42
C GLY A 471 -50.73 -24.34 25.41
N SER A 472 -51.84 -24.79 24.80
CA SER A 472 -53.29 -24.47 25.01
C SER A 472 -53.85 -23.05 25.32
N ASP A 473 -54.85 -22.71 24.48
CA ASP A 473 -56.25 -22.31 24.78
C ASP A 473 -56.76 -20.87 25.02
N ASP A 474 -58.04 -20.72 24.62
CA ASP A 474 -59.08 -19.71 24.89
C ASP A 474 -58.97 -18.28 24.30
N GLY A 475 -59.36 -18.18 23.02
CA GLY A 475 -60.70 -17.69 22.64
C GLY A 475 -61.10 -16.20 22.78
N ALA A 476 -61.23 -15.50 21.63
CA ALA A 476 -62.41 -14.67 21.27
C ALA A 476 -62.27 -14.02 19.86
N GLN A 477 -63.29 -14.19 19.01
CA GLN A 477 -63.54 -13.46 17.75
C GLN A 477 -64.37 -12.18 18.03
N PRO A 478 -64.59 -11.19 17.11
CA PRO A 478 -64.97 -11.31 15.67
C PRO A 478 -64.12 -10.46 14.68
N SER A 479 -64.00 -10.81 13.38
CA SER A 479 -64.83 -10.44 12.19
C SER A 479 -64.82 -8.92 11.86
N THR A 480 -64.78 -8.39 10.63
CA THR A 480 -65.37 -8.69 9.29
C THR A 480 -64.64 -7.85 8.20
N SER A 481 -64.73 -8.03 6.86
CA SER A 481 -65.10 -9.13 5.94
C SER A 481 -64.99 -8.63 4.46
N THR A 482 -64.81 -9.53 3.47
CA THR A 482 -65.29 -9.45 2.03
C THR A 482 -64.95 -8.24 1.13
N ALA A 483 -64.74 -8.35 -0.20
CA ALA A 483 -64.48 -9.44 -1.17
C ALA A 483 -63.89 -8.80 -2.48
N PRO A 484 -63.89 -9.41 -3.70
CA PRO A 484 -62.84 -9.14 -4.70
C PRO A 484 -63.30 -8.30 -5.91
N ASP A 485 -62.42 -8.11 -6.90
CA ASP A 485 -62.78 -8.22 -8.32
C ASP A 485 -61.56 -8.63 -9.16
N GLN A 486 -61.81 -9.33 -10.27
CA GLN A 486 -60.85 -9.78 -11.27
C GLN A 486 -61.09 -8.99 -12.57
N ASP A 487 -60.05 -8.80 -13.39
CA ASP A 487 -60.24 -8.66 -14.84
C ASP A 487 -58.98 -9.18 -15.58
N ASP A 488 -59.20 -10.14 -16.48
CA ASP A 488 -58.19 -10.73 -17.36
C ASP A 488 -58.07 -9.92 -18.66
N LEU A 489 -56.85 -9.80 -19.22
CA LEU A 489 -56.66 -9.47 -20.64
C LEU A 489 -55.45 -10.23 -21.22
N LEU A 490 -55.66 -10.86 -22.39
CA LEU A 490 -54.73 -11.79 -23.05
C LEU A 490 -54.15 -11.22 -24.36
N ILE A 491 -52.87 -11.54 -24.59
CA ILE A 491 -52.18 -11.85 -25.87
C ILE A 491 -52.28 -10.83 -27.03
N ILE A 492 -51.12 -10.33 -27.48
CA ILE A 492 -50.70 -10.43 -28.90
C ILE A 492 -49.22 -10.85 -28.93
N ASP A 493 -48.93 -11.98 -29.58
CA ASP A 493 -47.57 -12.39 -29.95
C ASP A 493 -47.11 -11.68 -31.23
N SER A 494 -45.81 -11.39 -31.32
CA SER A 494 -45.13 -11.14 -32.59
C SER A 494 -43.66 -11.59 -32.51
N GLU A 495 -43.40 -12.79 -33.03
CA GLU A 495 -42.05 -13.26 -33.34
C GLU A 495 -41.50 -12.47 -34.55
N ASP A 496 -40.23 -12.09 -34.51
CA ASP A 496 -39.46 -11.73 -35.71
C ASP A 496 -38.00 -12.10 -35.48
N GLU A 497 -37.47 -13.09 -36.21
CA GLU A 497 -36.07 -13.53 -36.09
C GLU A 497 -35.13 -12.62 -36.90
N GLY A 498 -34.07 -12.13 -36.25
CA GLY A 498 -33.01 -11.36 -36.89
C GLY A 498 -31.62 -11.72 -36.37
N HIS A 499 -30.88 -12.56 -37.11
CA HIS A 499 -29.46 -12.83 -36.85
C HIS A 499 -28.57 -11.64 -37.26
N SER A 500 -27.82 -11.04 -36.32
CA SER A 500 -26.61 -10.27 -36.66
C SER A 500 -25.56 -10.19 -35.54
N SER A 501 -24.38 -10.74 -35.81
CA SER A 501 -23.03 -10.35 -35.33
C SER A 501 -22.80 -9.96 -33.85
N ASN A 502 -22.11 -10.86 -33.12
CA ASN A 502 -21.56 -10.61 -31.77
C ASN A 502 -20.35 -9.64 -31.78
N VAL A 503 -20.58 -8.33 -31.75
CA VAL A 503 -19.52 -7.33 -31.47
C VAL A 503 -19.93 -6.26 -30.45
N ASP A 504 -21.22 -5.92 -30.32
CA ASP A 504 -21.70 -4.83 -29.43
C ASP A 504 -21.83 -5.18 -27.93
N ASP A 505 -21.69 -6.46 -27.56
CA ASP A 505 -22.13 -6.99 -26.25
C ASP A 505 -21.29 -6.51 -25.04
N MET A 506 -20.08 -5.98 -25.24
CA MET A 506 -19.26 -5.42 -24.14
C MET A 506 -19.53 -3.94 -23.84
N GLU A 507 -19.72 -3.09 -24.85
CA GLU A 507 -20.13 -1.69 -24.60
C GLU A 507 -21.53 -1.65 -23.98
N ASP A 508 -22.46 -2.47 -24.48
CA ASP A 508 -23.82 -2.49 -23.97
C ASP A 508 -23.88 -3.02 -22.52
N LYS A 509 -23.06 -4.01 -22.15
CA LYS A 509 -22.91 -4.45 -20.74
C LYS A 509 -22.29 -3.39 -19.82
N SER A 510 -21.37 -2.55 -20.31
CA SER A 510 -20.82 -1.43 -19.51
C SER A 510 -21.83 -0.29 -19.34
N ARG A 511 -22.64 -0.01 -20.37
CA ARG A 511 -23.72 0.97 -20.34
C ARG A 511 -24.85 0.48 -19.43
N LYS A 512 -25.28 -0.78 -19.55
CA LYS A 512 -26.28 -1.42 -18.67
C LYS A 512 -25.85 -1.39 -17.21
N ARG A 513 -24.63 -1.84 -16.85
CA ARG A 513 -24.16 -1.76 -15.45
C ARG A 513 -24.18 -0.34 -14.88
N LYS A 514 -23.80 0.68 -15.67
CA LYS A 514 -23.85 2.10 -15.24
C LYS A 514 -25.26 2.69 -15.18
N LEU A 515 -26.25 2.05 -15.80
CA LEU A 515 -27.66 2.39 -15.68
C LEU A 515 -28.25 1.67 -14.46
N GLU A 516 -27.96 0.39 -14.28
CA GLU A 516 -28.30 -0.42 -13.10
C GLU A 516 -27.71 0.20 -11.81
N ASP A 517 -26.47 0.70 -11.81
CA ASP A 517 -25.89 1.43 -10.67
C ASP A 517 -26.72 2.66 -10.30
N LYS A 518 -27.24 3.40 -11.28
CA LYS A 518 -28.09 4.58 -11.06
C LYS A 518 -29.48 4.20 -10.56
N GLU A 519 -30.06 3.12 -11.08
CA GLU A 519 -31.33 2.58 -10.60
C GLU A 519 -31.20 1.98 -9.18
N CYS A 520 -30.06 1.37 -8.86
CA CYS A 520 -29.72 0.89 -7.52
C CYS A 520 -29.59 2.06 -6.53
N ILE A 521 -28.87 3.14 -6.90
CA ILE A 521 -28.81 4.36 -6.09
C ILE A 521 -30.19 5.00 -5.93
N SER A 522 -31.04 4.97 -6.97
CA SER A 522 -32.42 5.46 -6.93
C SER A 522 -33.28 4.65 -5.97
N THR A 523 -33.25 3.32 -6.05
CA THR A 523 -34.02 2.42 -5.16
C THR A 523 -33.52 2.47 -3.71
N LYS A 524 -32.21 2.67 -3.48
CA LYS A 524 -31.69 2.99 -2.14
C LYS A 524 -32.26 4.30 -1.61
N ARG A 525 -32.21 5.40 -2.38
CA ARG A 525 -32.81 6.68 -1.96
C ARG A 525 -34.31 6.59 -1.67
N VAL A 526 -35.07 5.82 -2.45
CA VAL A 526 -36.49 5.57 -2.20
C VAL A 526 -36.71 4.77 -0.89
N ARG A 527 -35.81 3.84 -0.53
CA ARG A 527 -35.85 3.13 0.76
C ARG A 527 -35.41 3.99 1.94
N ILE A 528 -34.48 4.93 1.73
CA ILE A 528 -34.07 5.95 2.72
C ILE A 528 -35.27 6.84 3.07
N GLU A 529 -35.99 7.35 2.07
CA GLU A 529 -37.24 8.11 2.27
C GLU A 529 -38.36 7.28 2.94
N GLN A 530 -38.23 5.95 2.95
CA GLN A 530 -39.18 5.00 3.55
C GLN A 530 -38.68 4.32 4.84
N THR A 531 -37.64 4.85 5.50
CA THR A 531 -37.18 4.43 6.85
C THR A 531 -36.73 2.95 6.98
N GLU A 532 -36.38 2.27 5.88
CA GLU A 532 -36.06 0.83 5.87
C GLU A 532 -34.57 0.47 5.76
N GLU A 533 -33.66 1.42 5.51
CA GLU A 533 -32.20 1.16 5.56
C GLU A 533 -31.61 1.37 6.98
N GLN A 534 -30.71 0.47 7.40
CA GLN A 534 -30.17 0.42 8.77
C GLN A 534 -28.85 1.18 8.97
N ASP A 535 -28.14 1.52 7.88
CA ASP A 535 -26.82 2.17 7.90
C ASP A 535 -26.86 3.51 7.14
N GLU A 536 -27.52 4.52 7.70
CA GLU A 536 -27.53 5.88 7.16
C GLU A 536 -26.50 6.78 7.88
N ILE A 537 -25.56 7.35 7.11
CA ILE A 537 -24.63 8.38 7.59
C ILE A 537 -24.67 9.57 6.63
N ILE A 538 -25.28 10.67 7.05
CA ILE A 538 -25.25 11.95 6.33
C ILE A 538 -24.12 12.81 6.90
N ALA A 539 -23.12 13.13 6.08
CA ALA A 539 -22.17 14.19 6.40
C ALA A 539 -22.88 15.55 6.28
N LEU A 540 -22.92 16.32 7.37
CA LEU A 540 -23.60 17.62 7.44
C LEU A 540 -22.64 18.81 7.19
N ASP A 541 -21.34 18.60 7.41
CA ASP A 541 -20.21 19.51 7.13
C ASP A 541 -18.94 18.68 6.88
#